data_AF-A0A1V4XQE0-F1
#
_entry.id   AF-A0A1V4XQE0-F1
#
_cell.length_a   1.000
_cell.length_b   1.000
_cell.length_c   1.000
_cell.angle_alpha   90.00
_cell.angle_beta   90.00
_cell.angle_gamma   90.00
#
_symmetry.space_group_name_H-M   'P 1'
#
loop_
_entity.id
_entity.type
_entity.pdbx_description
1 polymer ?
#
loop_
_entity_poly.entity_id
_entity_poly.type
_entity_poly.pdbx_seq_one_letter_code
_entity_poly.pdbx_strand_id
1 'polypeptide(L)'
;MNQTEIARLKGIGPVLCRRLLAAGLDSCDKIVEAGEQGLKGIQGLSNRIIPSILSQAAAINAEAGVAGEVLQPEASSKAECLSDDLQDMVSRLRERFGEQLAGKDGRKIEKDIFTILALLESLPEKRGGGKKRMERWIERAHLLLNCLDDVELSRVRKGLKKTRKTLERIFD
;
A
#
# COMPACT_ATOMS: atom_id res chain seq x y z
N MET A 1 -19.83 -12.26 -11.55
CA MET A 1 -19.94 -11.52 -10.26
C MET A 1 -19.39 -12.43 -9.18
N ASN A 2 -18.26 -12.06 -8.58
CA ASN A 2 -17.42 -12.91 -7.74
C ASN A 2 -18.20 -13.38 -6.49
N GLN A 3 -18.33 -14.69 -6.32
CA GLN A 3 -18.76 -15.30 -5.06
C GLN A 3 -17.62 -15.08 -4.05
N THR A 4 -17.80 -13.99 -3.30
CA THR A 4 -16.89 -13.42 -2.30
C THR A 4 -16.54 -14.44 -1.21
N GLU A 5 -15.33 -14.33 -0.66
CA GLU A 5 -14.75 -15.17 0.39
C GLU A 5 -15.69 -15.39 1.59
N ILE A 6 -16.63 -14.48 1.82
CA ILE A 6 -17.74 -14.56 2.77
C ILE A 6 -18.58 -15.84 2.60
N ALA A 7 -18.76 -16.33 1.37
CA ALA A 7 -19.50 -17.56 1.09
C ALA A 7 -18.81 -18.82 1.63
N ARG A 8 -17.54 -18.74 2.02
CA ARG A 8 -16.81 -19.84 2.67
C ARG A 8 -17.11 -19.97 4.16
N LEU A 9 -17.75 -18.95 4.77
CA LEU A 9 -18.13 -18.98 6.17
C LEU A 9 -19.31 -19.94 6.38
N LYS A 10 -19.13 -20.95 7.23
CA LYS A 10 -20.16 -21.95 7.52
C LYS A 10 -21.31 -21.28 8.27
N GLY A 11 -22.52 -21.43 7.71
CA GLY A 11 -23.74 -20.80 8.23
C GLY A 11 -24.13 -19.50 7.53
N ILE A 12 -23.32 -19.01 6.58
CA ILE A 12 -23.68 -17.86 5.74
C ILE A 12 -24.19 -18.35 4.39
N GLY A 13 -25.50 -18.45 4.25
CA GLY A 13 -26.15 -18.73 2.99
C GLY A 13 -26.09 -17.54 2.01
N PRO A 14 -26.46 -17.74 0.73
CA PRO A 14 -26.42 -16.71 -0.31
C PRO A 14 -27.28 -15.47 0.03
N VAL A 15 -28.36 -15.65 0.79
CA VAL A 15 -29.23 -14.55 1.25
C VAL A 15 -28.52 -13.68 2.31
N LEU A 16 -27.82 -14.30 3.26
CA LEU A 16 -27.06 -13.57 4.28
C LEU A 16 -25.83 -12.90 3.69
N CYS A 17 -25.16 -13.55 2.74
CA CYS A 17 -24.04 -12.97 2.02
C CYS A 17 -24.43 -11.66 1.31
N ARG A 18 -25.60 -11.63 0.62
CA ARG A 18 -26.12 -10.39 0.01
C ARG A 18 -26.43 -9.29 1.03
N ARG A 19 -26.92 -9.66 2.22
CA ARG A 19 -27.24 -8.68 3.29
C ARG A 19 -25.98 -8.11 3.93
N LEU A 20 -24.95 -8.94 4.11
CA LEU A 20 -23.64 -8.49 4.58
C LEU A 20 -22.99 -7.55 3.57
N LEU A 21 -23.04 -7.89 2.29
CA LEU A 21 -22.59 -7.01 1.21
C LEU A 21 -23.35 -5.69 1.17
N ALA A 22 -24.68 -5.72 1.35
CA ALA A 22 -25.50 -4.51 1.41
C ALA A 22 -25.22 -3.64 2.64
N ALA A 23 -24.72 -4.24 3.73
CA ALA A 23 -24.26 -3.53 4.93
C ALA A 23 -22.80 -3.05 4.83
N GLY A 24 -22.14 -3.21 3.67
CA GLY A 24 -20.74 -2.81 3.45
C GLY A 24 -19.71 -3.80 3.98
N LEU A 25 -20.15 -4.95 4.50
CA LEU A 25 -19.29 -6.05 4.99
C LEU A 25 -19.00 -6.99 3.81
N ASP A 26 -18.11 -6.56 2.93
CA ASP A 26 -17.74 -7.26 1.69
C ASP A 26 -16.49 -8.16 1.80
N SER A 27 -15.82 -8.16 2.97
CA SER A 27 -14.66 -9.02 3.27
C SER A 27 -14.68 -9.58 4.70
N CYS A 28 -13.92 -10.67 4.93
CA CYS A 28 -13.72 -11.23 6.27
C CYS A 28 -13.07 -10.23 7.24
N ASP A 29 -12.17 -9.36 6.75
CA ASP A 29 -11.57 -8.27 7.54
C ASP A 29 -12.61 -7.30 8.08
N LYS A 30 -13.50 -6.81 7.20
CA LYS A 30 -14.57 -5.89 7.62
C LYS A 30 -15.53 -6.56 8.60
N ILE A 31 -15.74 -7.87 8.48
CA ILE A 31 -16.57 -8.64 9.42
C ILE A 31 -15.90 -8.73 10.80
N VAL A 32 -14.59 -8.98 10.86
CA VAL A 32 -13.82 -9.01 12.12
C VAL A 32 -13.76 -7.63 12.77
N GLU A 33 -13.51 -6.58 11.98
CA GLU A 33 -13.44 -5.19 12.43
C GLU A 33 -14.79 -4.68 12.95
N ALA A 34 -15.89 -5.01 12.28
CA ALA A 34 -17.24 -4.67 12.72
C ALA A 34 -17.63 -5.37 14.03
N GLY A 35 -16.97 -6.48 14.37
CA GLY A 35 -17.14 -7.22 15.61
C GLY A 35 -18.58 -7.68 15.85
N GLU A 36 -18.90 -8.03 17.10
CA GLU A 36 -20.24 -8.51 17.43
C GLU A 36 -21.32 -7.44 17.24
N GLN A 37 -20.99 -6.17 17.50
CA GLN A 37 -21.97 -5.10 17.44
C GLN A 37 -22.42 -4.80 16.01
N GLY A 38 -21.50 -4.82 15.04
CA GLY A 38 -21.84 -4.65 13.63
C GLY A 38 -22.64 -5.82 13.06
N LEU A 39 -22.38 -7.05 13.52
CA LEU A 39 -23.11 -8.24 13.08
C LEU A 39 -24.50 -8.37 13.70
N LYS A 40 -24.72 -7.86 14.93
CA LYS A 40 -26.03 -7.83 15.60
C LYS A 40 -27.06 -7.00 14.82
N GLY A 41 -26.61 -6.03 14.01
CA GLY A 41 -27.48 -5.21 13.16
C GLY A 41 -27.97 -5.89 11.88
N ILE A 42 -27.44 -7.08 11.53
CA ILE A 42 -27.75 -7.75 10.27
C ILE A 42 -29.00 -8.62 10.42
N GLN A 43 -30.04 -8.26 9.67
CA GLN A 43 -31.31 -8.97 9.70
C GLN A 43 -31.15 -10.45 9.28
N GLY A 44 -31.59 -11.36 10.15
CA GLY A 44 -31.53 -12.81 9.91
C GLY A 44 -30.27 -13.49 10.41
N LEU A 45 -29.36 -12.77 11.07
CA LEU A 45 -28.17 -13.32 11.70
C LEU A 45 -28.46 -13.58 13.19
N SER A 46 -28.22 -14.81 13.65
CA SER A 46 -28.52 -15.18 15.04
C SER A 46 -27.35 -14.81 15.97
N ASN A 47 -27.65 -14.22 17.13
CA ASN A 47 -26.62 -13.87 18.12
C ASN A 47 -25.77 -15.06 18.56
N ARG A 48 -26.30 -16.28 18.47
CA ARG A 48 -25.58 -17.51 18.82
C ARG A 48 -24.51 -17.90 17.80
N ILE A 49 -24.67 -17.49 16.54
CA ILE A 49 -23.73 -17.83 15.46
C ILE A 49 -22.70 -16.72 15.23
N ILE A 50 -22.92 -15.51 15.75
CA ILE A 50 -21.98 -14.37 15.63
C ILE A 50 -20.56 -14.73 16.10
N PRO A 51 -20.34 -15.30 17.29
CA PRO A 51 -18.99 -15.63 17.75
C PRO A 51 -18.32 -16.68 16.85
N SER A 52 -19.11 -17.63 16.33
CA SER A 52 -18.60 -18.65 15.41
C SER A 52 -18.23 -18.05 14.04
N ILE A 53 -19.03 -17.11 13.53
CA ILE A 53 -18.73 -16.39 12.29
C ILE A 53 -17.48 -15.53 12.45
N LEU A 54 -17.35 -14.80 13.55
CA LEU A 54 -16.16 -14.00 13.85
C LEU A 54 -14.92 -14.87 13.99
N SER A 55 -15.02 -16.01 14.69
CA SER A 55 -13.92 -16.96 14.83
C SER A 55 -13.54 -17.58 13.49
N GLN A 56 -14.50 -17.92 12.63
CA GLN A 56 -14.22 -18.43 11.28
C GLN A 56 -13.66 -17.36 10.36
N ALA A 57 -14.14 -16.11 10.43
CA ALA A 57 -13.59 -14.99 9.67
C ALA A 57 -12.17 -14.67 10.12
N ALA A 58 -11.91 -14.69 11.43
CA ALA A 58 -10.57 -14.56 12.00
C ALA A 58 -9.67 -15.74 11.62
N ALA A 59 -10.18 -16.97 11.59
CA ALA A 59 -9.43 -18.14 11.15
C ALA A 59 -9.12 -18.11 9.65
N ILE A 60 -10.05 -17.67 8.81
CA ILE A 60 -9.81 -17.44 7.37
C ILE A 60 -8.81 -16.30 7.19
N ASN A 61 -8.89 -15.24 7.99
CA ASN A 61 -7.90 -14.16 8.02
C ASN A 61 -6.54 -14.62 8.56
N ALA A 62 -6.50 -15.59 9.48
CA ALA A 62 -5.27 -16.13 10.05
C ALA A 62 -4.63 -17.21 9.16
N GLU A 63 -5.43 -18.03 8.46
CA GLU A 63 -4.98 -18.92 7.39
C GLU A 63 -4.51 -18.11 6.18
N ALA A 64 -5.19 -17.00 5.87
CA ALA A 64 -4.66 -15.97 4.98
C ALA A 64 -3.46 -15.22 5.60
N GLY A 65 -3.35 -15.20 6.93
CA GLY A 65 -2.34 -14.51 7.74
C GLY A 65 -1.01 -15.24 7.89
N VAL A 66 -0.96 -16.57 7.73
CA VAL A 66 0.31 -17.29 7.48
C VAL A 66 0.88 -16.94 6.09
N ALA A 67 0.07 -16.33 5.23
CA ALA A 67 0.48 -15.69 3.98
C ALA A 67 0.28 -14.16 4.00
N GLY A 68 0.03 -13.56 5.17
CA GLY A 68 -0.58 -12.24 5.30
C GLY A 68 -0.15 -11.53 6.58
N GLU A 69 1.15 -11.37 6.76
CA GLU A 69 1.68 -10.16 7.38
C GLU A 69 1.15 -8.99 6.54
N VAL A 70 0.25 -8.18 7.12
CA VAL A 70 -0.28 -6.91 6.60
C VAL A 70 -0.25 -6.83 5.07
N LEU A 71 -1.28 -7.35 4.40
CA LEU A 71 -1.38 -7.27 2.95
C LEU A 71 -1.81 -5.86 2.51
N GLN A 72 -1.01 -4.85 2.88
CA GLN A 72 -0.66 -3.84 1.91
C GLN A 72 -0.26 -4.58 0.64
N PRO A 73 -0.73 -4.18 -0.56
CA PRO A 73 -0.16 -4.76 -1.77
C PRO A 73 1.36 -4.59 -1.63
N GLU A 74 2.17 -5.64 -1.87
CA GLU A 74 3.63 -5.57 -1.68
C GLU A 74 4.26 -4.30 -2.29
N ALA A 75 3.65 -3.79 -3.36
CA ALA A 75 3.96 -2.50 -3.95
C ALA A 75 3.74 -1.27 -3.03
N SER A 76 2.67 -1.22 -2.23
CA SER A 76 2.44 -0.18 -1.21
C SER A 76 3.47 -0.27 -0.10
N SER A 77 3.74 -1.45 0.45
CA SER A 77 4.78 -1.58 1.49
C SER A 77 6.16 -1.19 0.94
N LYS A 78 6.49 -1.62 -0.27
CA LYS A 78 7.72 -1.20 -0.97
C LYS A 78 7.74 0.30 -1.28
N ALA A 79 6.60 0.93 -1.53
CA ALA A 79 6.50 2.38 -1.77
C ALA A 79 6.65 3.19 -0.48
N GLU A 80 6.13 2.67 0.65
CA GLU A 80 6.36 3.24 1.98
C GLU A 80 7.85 3.18 2.33
N CYS A 81 8.50 2.00 2.19
CA CYS A 81 9.94 1.90 2.40
C CYS A 81 10.73 2.86 1.48
N LEU A 82 10.32 3.03 0.23
CA LEU A 82 10.97 3.97 -0.70
C LEU A 82 10.81 5.42 -0.24
N SER A 83 9.69 5.74 0.40
CA SER A 83 9.42 7.08 0.94
C SER A 83 10.29 7.35 2.16
N ASP A 84 10.43 6.37 3.05
CA ASP A 84 11.31 6.46 4.22
C ASP A 84 12.78 6.62 3.80
N ASP A 85 13.26 5.78 2.86
CA ASP A 85 14.62 5.88 2.30
C ASP A 85 14.87 7.25 1.64
N LEU A 86 13.86 7.80 0.96
CA LEU A 86 13.94 9.13 0.36
C LEU A 86 14.05 10.21 1.44
N GLN A 87 13.24 10.14 2.51
CA GLN A 87 13.29 11.10 3.61
C GLN A 87 14.64 11.06 4.35
N ASP A 88 15.16 9.87 4.61
CA ASP A 88 16.48 9.68 5.20
C ASP A 88 17.57 10.28 4.31
N MET A 89 17.51 10.04 2.99
CA MET A 89 18.43 10.67 2.06
C MET A 89 18.30 12.20 2.05
N VAL A 90 17.10 12.77 2.15
CA VAL A 90 16.93 14.23 2.26
C VAL A 90 17.65 14.78 3.50
N SER A 91 17.52 14.09 4.64
CA SER A 91 18.23 14.46 5.86
C SER A 91 19.75 14.44 5.64
N ARG A 92 20.29 13.35 5.04
CA ARG A 92 21.71 13.25 4.70
C ARG A 92 22.18 14.33 3.72
N LEU A 93 21.36 14.69 2.73
CA LEU A 93 21.68 15.75 1.78
C LEU A 93 21.70 17.13 2.45
N ARG A 94 20.79 17.40 3.39
CA ARG A 94 20.77 18.64 4.16
C ARG A 94 22.01 18.80 5.03
N GLU A 95 22.43 17.72 5.69
CA GLU A 95 23.65 17.72 6.50
C GLU A 95 24.92 17.96 5.66
N ARG A 96 25.01 17.32 4.48
CA ARG A 96 26.23 17.36 3.65
C ARG A 96 26.32 18.53 2.69
N PHE A 97 25.17 18.99 2.17
CA PHE A 97 25.10 19.96 1.08
C PHE A 97 24.23 21.17 1.42
N GLY A 98 23.96 21.45 2.70
CA GLY A 98 23.04 22.49 3.16
C GLY A 98 23.15 23.83 2.43
N GLU A 99 24.36 24.39 2.29
CA GLU A 99 24.57 25.65 1.55
C GLU A 99 24.38 25.51 0.04
N GLN A 100 24.77 24.37 -0.54
CA GLN A 100 24.62 24.10 -1.98
C GLN A 100 23.16 23.83 -2.37
N LEU A 101 22.34 23.37 -1.41
CA LEU A 101 20.91 23.16 -1.61
C LEU A 101 20.11 24.46 -1.76
N ALA A 102 20.62 25.58 -1.24
CA ALA A 102 20.00 26.90 -1.48
C ALA A 102 20.12 27.37 -2.95
N GLY A 103 21.02 26.74 -3.72
CA GLY A 103 21.27 27.04 -5.12
C GLY A 103 20.23 26.51 -6.10
N LYS A 104 20.42 26.83 -7.39
CA LYS A 104 19.53 26.38 -8.49
C LYS A 104 19.42 24.85 -8.60
N ASP A 105 20.48 24.13 -8.24
CA ASP A 105 20.50 22.67 -8.31
C ASP A 105 19.79 22.01 -7.13
N GLY A 106 19.88 22.59 -5.93
CA GLY A 106 19.10 22.15 -4.78
C GLY A 106 17.60 22.32 -4.96
N ARG A 107 17.14 23.47 -5.50
CA ARG A 107 15.71 23.64 -5.85
C ARG A 107 15.18 22.59 -6.83
N LYS A 108 16.03 22.10 -7.73
CA LYS A 108 15.65 21.03 -8.67
C LYS A 108 15.61 19.67 -7.98
N ILE A 109 16.54 19.41 -7.06
CA ILE A 109 16.54 18.22 -6.21
C ILE A 109 15.26 18.19 -5.37
N GLU A 110 14.92 19.29 -4.69
CA GLU A 110 13.68 19.41 -3.91
C GLU A 110 12.43 19.17 -4.77
N LYS A 111 12.38 19.77 -5.96
CA LYS A 111 11.29 19.53 -6.91
C LYS A 111 11.18 18.05 -7.30
N ASP A 112 12.29 17.40 -7.60
CA ASP A 112 12.30 15.98 -7.97
C ASP A 112 11.88 15.09 -6.79
N ILE A 113 12.33 15.38 -5.57
CA ILE A 113 11.90 14.69 -4.34
C ILE A 113 10.39 14.83 -4.14
N PHE A 114 9.87 16.05 -4.19
CA PHE A 114 8.44 16.30 -4.00
C PHE A 114 7.60 15.58 -5.06
N THR A 115 8.07 15.56 -6.31
CA THR A 115 7.38 14.84 -7.39
C THR A 115 7.42 13.32 -7.17
N ILE A 116 8.54 12.78 -6.68
CA ILE A 116 8.65 11.36 -6.34
C ILE A 116 7.66 11.00 -5.22
N LEU A 117 7.60 11.77 -4.14
CA LEU A 117 6.64 11.53 -3.04
C LEU A 117 5.20 11.53 -3.54
N ALA A 118 4.81 12.53 -4.33
CA ALA A 118 3.46 12.58 -4.90
C ALA A 118 3.15 11.39 -5.82
N LEU A 119 4.16 10.89 -6.57
CA LEU A 119 4.00 9.67 -7.36
C LEU A 119 3.83 8.42 -6.48
N LEU A 120 4.51 8.34 -5.33
CA LEU A 120 4.38 7.21 -4.40
C LEU A 120 3.02 7.22 -3.68
N GLU A 121 2.55 8.39 -3.26
CA GLU A 121 1.22 8.56 -2.64
C GLU A 121 0.06 8.20 -3.60
N SER A 122 0.25 8.38 -4.90
CA SER A 122 -0.75 8.05 -5.94
C SER A 122 -0.67 6.61 -6.46
N LEU A 123 0.33 5.81 -6.07
CA LEU A 123 0.42 4.38 -6.41
C LEU A 123 -0.79 3.52 -5.96
N PRO A 124 -1.31 3.62 -4.72
CA PRO A 124 -2.43 2.78 -4.29
C PRO A 124 -3.73 3.02 -5.07
N GLU A 125 -3.87 4.18 -5.72
CA GLU A 125 -5.02 4.53 -6.54
C GLU A 125 -4.98 3.88 -7.93
N LYS A 126 -3.80 3.50 -8.44
CA LYS A 126 -3.64 2.89 -9.77
C LYS A 126 -3.87 1.36 -9.74
N ARG A 127 -5.13 0.93 -9.53
CA ARG A 127 -5.53 -0.50 -9.54
C ARG A 127 -5.69 -1.14 -10.93
N GLY A 128 -5.42 -0.41 -12.02
CA GLY A 128 -5.69 -0.87 -13.40
C GLY A 128 -4.50 -1.48 -14.17
N GLY A 129 -3.26 -1.32 -13.69
CA GLY A 129 -2.05 -1.82 -14.35
C GLY A 129 -1.52 -3.10 -13.69
N GLY A 130 -0.97 -4.03 -14.46
CA GLY A 130 -0.49 -5.31 -13.94
C GLY A 130 0.47 -5.16 -12.75
N LYS A 131 0.05 -5.63 -11.57
CA LYS A 131 0.76 -5.55 -10.27
C LYS A 131 2.27 -5.82 -10.37
N LYS A 132 2.66 -6.86 -11.12
CA LYS A 132 4.06 -7.24 -11.37
C LYS A 132 4.91 -6.18 -12.08
N ARG A 133 4.30 -5.40 -12.99
CA ARG A 133 5.00 -4.32 -13.71
C ARG A 133 5.29 -3.17 -12.75
N MET A 134 4.32 -2.82 -11.90
CA MET A 134 4.46 -1.79 -10.89
C MET A 134 5.56 -2.14 -9.88
N GLU A 135 5.52 -3.33 -9.30
CA GLU A 135 6.55 -3.82 -8.36
C GLU A 135 7.96 -3.72 -8.95
N ARG A 136 8.16 -4.18 -10.19
CA ARG A 136 9.47 -4.10 -10.87
C ARG A 136 9.98 -2.68 -11.00
N TRP A 137 9.10 -1.71 -11.30
CA TRP A 137 9.52 -0.31 -11.44
C TRP A 137 9.82 0.34 -10.08
N ILE A 138 9.08 -0.05 -9.02
CA ILE A 138 9.36 0.37 -7.64
C ILE A 138 10.72 -0.19 -7.18
N GLU A 139 10.99 -1.48 -7.42
CA GLU A 139 12.30 -2.09 -7.11
C GLU A 139 13.45 -1.41 -7.88
N ARG A 140 13.20 -1.02 -9.12
CA ARG A 140 14.20 -0.29 -9.90
C ARG A 140 14.42 1.14 -9.38
N ALA A 141 13.38 1.78 -8.85
CA ALA A 141 13.49 3.08 -8.21
C ALA A 141 14.31 2.99 -6.90
N HIS A 142 14.07 1.95 -6.10
CA HIS A 142 14.87 1.58 -4.92
C HIS A 142 16.35 1.44 -5.23
N LEU A 143 16.70 0.61 -6.21
CA LEU A 143 18.09 0.42 -6.63
C LEU A 143 18.74 1.74 -7.06
N LEU A 144 18.00 2.62 -7.73
CA LEU A 144 18.52 3.91 -8.16
C LEU A 144 18.75 4.87 -7.00
N LEU A 145 17.93 4.84 -5.95
CA LEU A 145 18.14 5.63 -4.74
C LEU A 145 19.33 5.11 -3.93
N ASN A 146 19.45 3.80 -3.76
CA ASN A 146 20.57 3.21 -3.00
C ASN A 146 21.93 3.46 -3.67
N CYS A 147 21.97 3.66 -4.99
CA CYS A 147 23.19 4.08 -5.69
C CYS A 147 23.53 5.58 -5.54
N LEU A 148 22.77 6.35 -4.75
CA LEU A 148 23.01 7.77 -4.49
C LEU A 148 23.73 8.07 -3.18
N ASP A 149 24.03 7.06 -2.35
CA ASP A 149 24.85 7.26 -1.18
C ASP A 149 26.30 7.63 -1.60
N ASP A 150 26.87 8.62 -0.90
CA ASP A 150 28.25 9.10 -1.08
C ASP A 150 28.63 9.67 -2.46
N VAL A 151 27.66 10.17 -3.24
CA VAL A 151 27.96 10.88 -4.51
C VAL A 151 27.73 12.38 -4.45
N GLU A 152 28.43 13.10 -5.32
CA GLU A 152 28.30 14.55 -5.50
C GLU A 152 26.86 14.98 -5.82
N LEU A 153 26.49 16.20 -5.41
CA LEU A 153 25.16 16.79 -5.60
C LEU A 153 24.66 16.72 -7.07
N SER A 154 25.57 16.84 -8.03
CA SER A 154 25.25 16.75 -9.47
C SER A 154 24.79 15.34 -9.89
N ARG A 155 25.35 14.30 -9.26
CA ARG A 155 24.99 12.89 -9.47
C ARG A 155 23.71 12.54 -8.73
N VAL A 156 23.54 13.04 -7.50
CA VAL A 156 22.28 12.95 -6.74
C VAL A 156 21.12 13.45 -7.58
N ARG A 157 21.25 14.67 -8.13
CA ARG A 157 20.23 15.24 -9.01
C ARG A 157 19.92 14.36 -10.22
N LYS A 158 20.95 13.81 -10.89
CA LYS A 158 20.75 12.93 -12.05
C LYS A 158 20.08 11.61 -11.65
N GLY A 159 20.41 11.05 -10.48
CA GLY A 159 19.77 9.83 -9.98
C GLY A 159 18.32 10.07 -9.61
N LEU A 160 18.00 11.11 -8.85
CA LEU A 160 16.62 11.50 -8.53
C LEU A 160 15.77 11.68 -9.78
N LYS A 161 16.31 12.38 -10.80
CA LYS A 161 15.61 12.52 -12.10
C LYS A 161 15.34 11.16 -12.77
N LYS A 162 16.25 10.20 -12.66
CA LYS A 162 16.06 8.84 -13.20
C LYS A 162 15.04 8.05 -12.38
N THR A 163 15.08 8.16 -11.06
CA THR A 163 14.10 7.54 -10.14
C THR A 163 12.70 8.05 -10.47
N ARG A 164 12.53 9.37 -10.58
CA ARG A 164 11.27 10.00 -10.97
C ARG A 164 10.73 9.46 -12.30
N LYS A 165 11.55 9.48 -13.36
CA LYS A 165 11.18 8.92 -14.67
C LYS A 165 10.85 7.43 -14.63
N THR A 166 11.45 6.68 -13.70
CA THR A 166 11.18 5.25 -13.54
C THR A 166 9.81 5.03 -12.92
N LEU A 167 9.42 5.87 -11.94
CA LEU A 167 8.10 5.84 -11.33
C LEU A 167 7.01 6.39 -12.28
N GLU A 168 7.29 7.44 -13.06
CA GLU A 168 6.37 7.96 -14.09
C GLU A 168 5.91 6.85 -15.07
N ARG A 169 6.77 5.86 -15.39
CA ARG A 169 6.43 4.70 -16.24
C ARG A 169 5.41 3.72 -15.66
N ILE A 170 5.14 3.85 -14.36
CA ILE A 170 4.04 3.14 -13.71
C ILE A 170 2.73 3.79 -14.10
N PHE A 171 2.73 5.11 -14.35
CA PHE A 171 1.57 5.93 -14.70
C PHE A 171 1.31 6.02 -16.22
N ASP A 172 2.34 5.87 -17.05
CA ASP A 172 2.24 5.61 -18.50
C ASP A 172 1.57 4.25 -18.82
#